data_AF-A0A934VRR8-F1
#
_entry.id   AF-A0A934VRR8-F1
#
_cell.length_a   1.000
_cell.length_b   1.000
_cell.length_c   1.000
_cell.angle_alpha   90.00
_cell.angle_beta   90.00
_cell.angle_gamma   90.00
#
_symmetry.space_group_name_H-M   'P 1'
#
loop_
_entity.id
_entity.type
_entity.pdbx_description
1 polymer ?
#
loop_
_entity_poly.entity_id
_entity_poly.type
_entity_poly.pdbx_seq_one_letter_code
_entity_poly.pdbx_strand_id
1 'polypeptide(L)'
;MKPVLFAPPALALIVSSFWIGGLQSKLASAQKEIADLHRSNRPSASISGNDSSRSNRPTAASDWQSIAARNSILDYGFSGTRERTRLIRQINQMSADELFAGYDECQTLDENSTERKFLENTILMALTEKAPERMLERFFSEDLERPSNKLNFLAEALSNLADRDLTTAGNWLDQQIAAGAFDRPTLDGTNSNRSLLESALLSKIIRTDPQAAAARLENIPEQQRTATFWSMSSDIPDAAKLNFVELARQFLPALESVSADPGQRLKNSSTDVVTRMMPGSPSAGGYDEASAYLDQISASPIEREAAVQAMGQARLVALATKQSISATELDAFRCWAATQSPESVDRDTGRTLASLAVSTMKYEDAGKLALHYQNTTGSDEILVNFLSQSASSNHPEQASALAEKISDPQKRNEVLRLINRH
;
A
#
# COMPACT_ATOMS: atom_id res chain seq x y z
N MET A 1 35.32 30.91 22.64
CA MET A 1 34.84 29.82 23.53
C MET A 1 33.59 30.31 24.24
N LYS A 2 32.42 29.74 23.92
CA LYS A 2 31.13 29.96 24.60
C LYS A 2 30.55 28.58 24.97
N PRO A 3 29.83 28.44 26.10
CA PRO A 3 29.52 27.13 26.66
C PRO A 3 28.37 26.47 25.89
N VAL A 4 28.54 25.20 25.56
CA VAL A 4 27.48 24.31 25.08
C VAL A 4 26.63 23.94 26.29
N LEU A 5 25.37 24.41 26.31
CA LEU A 5 24.36 23.98 27.26
C LEU A 5 23.94 22.54 26.91
N PHE A 6 24.63 21.58 27.51
CA PHE A 6 24.15 20.21 27.60
C PHE A 6 22.91 20.19 28.50
N ALA A 7 21.73 19.95 27.92
CA ALA A 7 20.58 19.55 28.70
C ALA A 7 20.92 18.19 29.37
N PRO A 8 20.75 18.03 30.70
CA PRO A 8 21.17 16.81 31.37
C PRO A 8 20.31 15.60 30.95
N PRO A 9 20.88 14.38 30.87
CA PRO A 9 20.15 13.15 30.55
C PRO A 9 18.89 12.90 31.42
N ALA A 10 18.83 13.51 32.60
CA ALA A 10 17.69 13.45 33.50
C ALA A 10 16.39 14.05 32.90
N LEU A 11 16.47 15.07 32.04
CA LEU A 11 15.27 15.66 31.41
C LEU A 11 14.69 14.75 30.31
N ALA A 12 15.54 14.01 29.59
CA ALA A 12 15.09 13.02 28.60
C ALA A 12 14.39 11.82 29.27
N LEU A 13 14.82 11.43 30.47
CA LEU A 13 14.17 10.40 31.27
C LEU A 13 12.80 10.84 31.83
N ILE A 14 12.62 12.13 32.14
CA ILE A 14 11.32 12.67 32.62
C ILE A 14 10.28 12.70 31.48
N VAL A 15 10.69 13.04 30.25
CA VAL A 15 9.79 13.05 29.08
C VAL A 15 9.39 11.63 28.65
N SER A 16 10.33 10.68 28.68
CA SER A 16 10.04 9.28 28.34
C SER A 16 9.19 8.58 29.41
N SER A 17 9.37 8.90 30.70
CA SER A 17 8.50 8.37 31.77
C SER A 17 7.08 8.97 31.72
N PHE A 18 6.89 10.22 31.31
CA PHE A 18 5.55 10.79 31.06
C PHE A 18 4.83 10.11 29.88
N TRP A 19 5.57 9.74 28.83
CA TRP A 19 5.00 9.06 27.66
C TRP A 19 4.64 7.60 27.95
N ILE A 20 5.49 6.88 28.70
CA ILE A 20 5.21 5.52 29.18
C ILE A 20 4.05 5.53 30.19
N GLY A 21 3.96 6.53 31.07
CA GLY A 21 2.83 6.70 31.98
C GLY A 21 1.50 6.97 31.26
N GLY A 22 1.54 7.73 30.15
CA GLY A 22 0.39 7.95 29.28
C GLY A 22 -0.05 6.70 28.49
N LEU A 23 0.88 5.80 28.16
CA LEU A 23 0.57 4.50 27.56
C LEU A 23 0.00 3.52 28.59
N GLN A 24 0.56 3.48 29.80
CA GLN A 24 0.07 2.63 30.89
C GLN A 24 -1.32 3.03 31.38
N SER A 25 -1.67 4.32 31.39
CA SER A 25 -3.03 4.76 31.74
C SER A 25 -4.06 4.38 30.68
N LYS A 26 -3.69 4.42 29.39
CA LYS A 26 -4.54 3.92 28.28
C LYS A 26 -4.71 2.41 28.29
N LEU A 27 -3.65 1.67 28.65
CA LEU A 27 -3.70 0.21 28.76
C LEU A 27 -4.50 -0.21 30.00
N ALA A 28 -4.37 0.52 31.10
CA ALA A 28 -5.19 0.34 32.30
C ALA A 28 -6.66 0.71 32.06
N SER A 29 -6.96 1.75 31.27
CA SER A 29 -8.35 2.08 30.91
C SER A 29 -8.96 1.03 29.99
N ALA A 30 -8.20 0.51 29.02
CA ALA A 30 -8.64 -0.58 28.15
C ALA A 30 -8.82 -1.89 28.92
N GLN A 31 -7.94 -2.21 29.85
CA GLN A 31 -8.08 -3.39 30.73
C GLN A 31 -9.25 -3.24 31.71
N LYS A 32 -9.51 -2.04 32.22
CA LYS A 32 -10.68 -1.75 33.06
C LYS A 32 -11.98 -1.89 32.26
N GLU A 33 -12.00 -1.43 31.01
CA GLU A 33 -13.14 -1.60 30.09
C GLU A 33 -13.37 -3.08 29.75
N ILE A 34 -12.32 -3.86 29.51
CA ILE A 34 -12.40 -5.32 29.36
C ILE A 34 -12.89 -5.99 30.65
N ALA A 35 -12.40 -5.58 31.82
CA ALA A 35 -12.83 -6.12 33.10
C ALA A 35 -14.30 -5.79 33.41
N ASP A 36 -14.76 -4.58 33.08
CA ASP A 36 -16.16 -4.17 33.24
C ASP A 36 -17.08 -4.92 32.26
N LEU A 37 -16.63 -5.19 31.03
CA LEU A 37 -17.33 -6.04 30.05
C LEU A 37 -17.43 -7.50 30.52
N HIS A 38 -16.39 -8.03 31.16
CA HIS A 38 -16.44 -9.37 31.78
C HIS A 38 -17.32 -9.41 33.04
N ARG A 39 -17.42 -8.29 33.77
CA ARG A 39 -18.29 -8.15 34.95
C ARG A 39 -19.76 -8.03 34.57
N SER A 40 -20.10 -7.38 33.45
CA SER A 40 -21.46 -7.35 32.90
C SER A 40 -21.91 -8.68 32.28
N ASN A 41 -20.96 -9.58 31.97
CA ASN A 41 -21.22 -10.92 31.43
C ASN A 41 -21.23 -12.03 32.49
N ARG A 42 -21.12 -11.72 33.79
CA ARG A 42 -21.30 -12.72 34.84
C ARG A 42 -22.81 -12.97 35.05
N PRO A 43 -23.31 -14.21 34.91
CA PRO A 43 -24.72 -14.50 35.17
C PRO A 43 -25.00 -14.30 36.65
N SER A 44 -25.86 -13.34 36.99
CA SER A 44 -26.36 -13.17 38.34
C SER A 44 -27.16 -14.41 38.75
N ALA A 45 -26.57 -15.25 39.59
CA ALA A 45 -27.30 -16.30 40.29
C ALA A 45 -28.02 -15.69 41.50
N SER A 46 -29.35 -15.59 41.43
CA SER A 46 -30.24 -15.89 42.59
C SER A 46 -31.74 -15.77 42.24
N ILE A 47 -32.42 -16.90 42.47
CA ILE A 47 -33.71 -17.06 43.17
C ILE A 47 -34.95 -16.49 42.45
N SER A 48 -35.60 -17.29 41.60
CA SER A 48 -36.72 -18.20 41.93
C SER A 48 -38.05 -17.48 42.18
N GLY A 49 -38.86 -17.44 41.13
CA GLY A 49 -40.27 -17.06 41.15
C GLY A 49 -40.95 -17.60 39.90
N ASN A 50 -41.64 -18.72 40.06
CA ASN A 50 -42.46 -19.44 39.10
C ASN A 50 -43.30 -18.50 38.22
N ASP A 51 -43.17 -18.55 36.90
CA ASP A 51 -44.35 -18.65 36.03
C ASP A 51 -44.03 -19.17 34.64
N SER A 52 -44.86 -20.12 34.22
CA SER A 52 -44.81 -20.86 32.97
C SER A 52 -45.25 -20.01 31.79
N SER A 53 -44.35 -19.75 30.83
CA SER A 53 -44.76 -19.50 29.44
C SER A 53 -43.58 -19.53 28.45
N ARG A 54 -43.69 -20.46 27.49
CA ARG A 54 -43.09 -20.46 26.15
C ARG A 54 -41.57 -20.20 26.04
N SER A 55 -40.87 -21.32 25.88
CA SER A 55 -39.66 -21.44 25.05
C SER A 55 -39.90 -20.84 23.65
N ASN A 56 -39.66 -19.54 23.50
CA ASN A 56 -39.34 -18.91 22.21
C ASN A 56 -37.82 -18.82 22.14
N ARG A 57 -37.19 -19.87 21.64
CA ARG A 57 -35.92 -19.69 20.95
C ARG A 57 -36.30 -19.06 19.61
N PRO A 58 -36.01 -17.78 19.35
CA PRO A 58 -36.31 -17.21 18.05
C PRO A 58 -35.46 -17.99 17.06
N THR A 59 -36.08 -18.73 16.15
CA THR A 59 -35.48 -19.01 14.85
C THR A 59 -35.24 -17.65 14.23
N ALA A 60 -34.01 -17.18 14.32
CA ALA A 60 -33.59 -15.85 13.89
C ALA A 60 -33.54 -15.76 12.36
N ALA A 61 -34.70 -15.92 11.72
CA ALA A 61 -34.93 -15.22 10.46
C ALA A 61 -34.91 -13.74 10.81
N SER A 62 -33.72 -13.16 10.74
CA SER A 62 -33.53 -11.74 10.97
C SER A 62 -34.33 -11.03 9.89
N ASP A 63 -35.36 -10.28 10.27
CA ASP A 63 -36.14 -9.44 9.34
C ASP A 63 -35.18 -8.38 8.77
N TRP A 64 -34.59 -8.66 7.60
CA TRP A 64 -33.56 -7.83 6.99
C TRP A 64 -34.14 -6.52 6.52
N GLN A 65 -35.45 -6.47 6.22
CA GLN A 65 -36.18 -5.23 5.99
C GLN A 65 -36.19 -4.36 7.26
N SER A 66 -36.43 -4.93 8.43
CA SER A 66 -36.32 -4.20 9.70
C SER A 66 -34.90 -3.74 10.02
N ILE A 67 -33.88 -4.49 9.58
CA ILE A 67 -32.46 -4.12 9.74
C ILE A 67 -32.13 -2.96 8.80
N ALA A 68 -32.58 -3.03 7.54
CA ALA A 68 -32.42 -1.95 6.56
C ALA A 68 -33.13 -0.67 7.01
N ALA A 69 -34.38 -0.77 7.48
CA ALA A 69 -35.15 0.36 7.99
C ALA A 69 -34.53 1.00 9.25
N ARG A 70 -33.85 0.21 10.09
CA ARG A 70 -33.07 0.75 11.22
C ARG A 70 -31.78 1.44 10.76
N ASN A 71 -31.19 0.98 9.66
CA ASN A 71 -29.95 1.52 9.12
C ASN A 71 -30.17 2.84 8.35
N SER A 72 -31.31 3.02 7.69
CA SER A 72 -31.67 4.28 7.00
C SER A 72 -31.83 5.48 7.93
N ILE A 73 -32.02 5.23 9.23
CA ILE A 73 -32.17 6.26 10.27
C ILE A 73 -30.79 6.63 10.87
N LEU A 74 -29.72 5.92 10.52
CA LEU A 74 -28.39 6.13 11.10
C LEU A 74 -27.65 7.25 10.36
N ASP A 75 -27.74 8.45 10.92
CA ASP A 75 -26.91 9.60 10.58
C ASP A 75 -25.41 9.28 10.78
N TYR A 76 -24.50 10.00 10.12
CA TYR A 76 -23.03 9.85 10.23
C TYR A 76 -22.46 10.26 11.61
N GLY A 77 -23.26 10.21 12.67
CA GLY A 77 -22.89 10.51 14.05
C GLY A 77 -22.41 9.29 14.85
N PHE A 78 -21.99 9.56 16.09
CA PHE A 78 -21.44 8.55 17.01
C PHE A 78 -22.42 7.42 17.37
N SER A 79 -23.73 7.70 17.44
CA SER A 79 -24.78 6.68 17.66
C SER A 79 -24.93 5.73 16.46
N GLY A 80 -24.86 6.25 15.24
CA GLY A 80 -24.87 5.45 13.99
C GLY A 80 -23.72 4.44 13.92
N THR A 81 -22.56 4.82 14.46
CA THR A 81 -21.37 3.94 14.47
C THR A 81 -21.56 2.71 15.39
N ARG A 82 -22.22 2.88 16.54
CA ARG A 82 -22.47 1.77 17.49
C ARG A 82 -23.44 0.73 16.93
N GLU A 83 -24.54 1.18 16.34
CA GLU A 83 -25.53 0.28 15.74
C GLU A 83 -24.97 -0.45 14.53
N ARG A 84 -24.18 0.22 13.67
CA ARG A 84 -23.45 -0.45 12.59
C ARG A 84 -22.48 -1.51 13.10
N THR A 85 -21.72 -1.21 14.15
CA THR A 85 -20.81 -2.20 14.77
C THR A 85 -21.57 -3.41 15.31
N ARG A 86 -22.74 -3.19 15.92
CA ARG A 86 -23.59 -4.26 16.43
C ARG A 86 -24.12 -5.13 15.29
N LEU A 87 -24.55 -4.51 14.19
CA LEU A 87 -25.02 -5.21 12.99
C LEU A 87 -23.89 -6.05 12.37
N ILE A 88 -22.70 -5.48 12.15
CA ILE A 88 -21.54 -6.22 11.62
C ILE A 88 -21.24 -7.44 12.51
N ARG A 89 -21.26 -7.27 13.85
CA ARG A 89 -21.08 -8.38 14.79
C ARG A 89 -22.15 -9.46 14.64
N GLN A 90 -23.41 -9.06 14.48
CA GLN A 90 -24.52 -9.99 14.28
C GLN A 90 -24.35 -10.78 12.97
N ILE A 91 -24.02 -10.10 11.87
CA ILE A 91 -23.73 -10.73 10.57
C ILE A 91 -22.58 -11.74 10.70
N ASN A 92 -21.50 -11.36 11.39
CA ASN A 92 -20.36 -12.24 11.60
C ASN A 92 -20.68 -13.47 12.48
N GLN A 93 -21.78 -13.44 13.25
CA GLN A 93 -22.25 -14.59 14.04
C GLN A 93 -23.20 -15.51 13.27
N MET A 94 -23.76 -15.07 12.14
CA MET A 94 -24.65 -15.87 11.31
C MET A 94 -23.89 -17.02 10.63
N SER A 95 -24.63 -18.08 10.36
CA SER A 95 -24.21 -19.20 9.50
C SER A 95 -24.20 -18.80 8.03
N ALA A 96 -23.51 -19.57 7.20
CA ALA A 96 -23.49 -19.33 5.76
C ALA A 96 -24.89 -19.36 5.13
N ASP A 97 -25.75 -20.29 5.57
CA ASP A 97 -27.12 -20.40 5.06
C ASP A 97 -27.98 -19.18 5.42
N GLU A 98 -27.85 -18.67 6.65
CA GLU A 98 -28.52 -17.43 7.08
C GLU A 98 -28.03 -16.22 6.28
N LEU A 99 -26.74 -16.15 5.96
CA LEU A 99 -26.16 -15.08 5.16
C LEU A 99 -26.63 -15.12 3.71
N PHE A 100 -26.68 -16.29 3.08
CA PHE A 100 -27.23 -16.45 1.73
C PHE A 100 -28.72 -16.11 1.66
N ALA A 101 -29.51 -16.57 2.64
CA ALA A 101 -30.92 -16.18 2.73
C ALA A 101 -31.08 -14.67 2.94
N GLY A 102 -30.23 -14.06 3.78
CA GLY A 102 -30.22 -12.63 4.00
C GLY A 102 -29.81 -11.82 2.77
N TYR A 103 -28.87 -12.33 1.98
CA TYR A 103 -28.52 -11.74 0.69
C TYR A 103 -29.73 -11.66 -0.23
N ASP A 104 -30.48 -12.77 -0.36
CA ASP A 104 -31.67 -12.86 -1.21
C ASP A 104 -32.77 -11.89 -0.76
N GLU A 105 -33.00 -11.78 0.55
CA GLU A 105 -33.94 -10.81 1.10
C GLU A 105 -33.51 -9.37 0.81
N CYS A 106 -32.21 -9.05 0.92
CA CYS A 106 -31.68 -7.73 0.60
C CYS A 106 -31.88 -7.34 -0.88
N GLN A 107 -31.98 -8.31 -1.80
CA GLN A 107 -32.26 -8.01 -3.21
C GLN A 107 -33.68 -7.47 -3.43
N THR A 108 -34.60 -7.65 -2.48
CA THR A 108 -35.97 -7.08 -2.53
C THR A 108 -36.03 -5.60 -2.14
N LEU A 109 -34.96 -5.07 -1.55
CA LEU A 109 -34.83 -3.65 -1.23
C LEU A 109 -34.57 -2.84 -2.50
N ASP A 110 -34.87 -1.54 -2.46
CA ASP A 110 -34.60 -0.63 -3.58
C ASP A 110 -33.11 -0.70 -4.00
N GLU A 111 -32.88 -0.94 -5.30
CA GLU A 111 -31.56 -1.17 -5.90
C GLU A 111 -30.60 0.00 -5.68
N ASN A 112 -31.15 1.21 -5.62
CA ASN A 112 -30.36 2.42 -5.44
C ASN A 112 -30.20 2.85 -3.98
N SER A 113 -30.79 2.13 -3.03
CA SER A 113 -30.70 2.47 -1.61
C SER A 113 -29.27 2.26 -1.08
N THR A 114 -28.81 3.20 -0.26
CA THR A 114 -27.48 3.11 0.37
C THR A 114 -27.44 1.95 1.37
N GLU A 115 -28.58 1.66 1.96
CA GLU A 115 -28.83 0.59 2.92
C GLU A 115 -28.65 -0.79 2.27
N ARG A 116 -29.23 -1.01 1.08
CA ARG A 116 -29.02 -2.26 0.33
C ARG A 116 -27.55 -2.47 0.04
N LYS A 117 -26.86 -1.47 -0.51
CA LYS A 117 -25.42 -1.57 -0.84
C LYS A 117 -24.56 -1.87 0.39
N PHE A 118 -24.85 -1.23 1.52
CA PHE A 118 -24.16 -1.50 2.77
C PHE A 118 -24.40 -2.93 3.26
N LEU A 119 -25.66 -3.39 3.30
CA LEU A 119 -26.01 -4.74 3.75
C LEU A 119 -25.41 -5.80 2.83
N GLU A 120 -25.57 -5.61 1.53
CA GLU A 120 -24.99 -6.48 0.50
C GLU A 120 -23.49 -6.63 0.68
N ASN A 121 -22.73 -5.54 0.75
CA ASN A 121 -21.27 -5.60 0.94
C ASN A 121 -20.89 -6.28 2.26
N THR A 122 -21.63 -6.03 3.34
CA THR A 122 -21.33 -6.62 4.65
C THR A 122 -21.61 -8.14 4.66
N ILE A 123 -22.70 -8.57 4.03
CA ILE A 123 -23.05 -9.99 3.88
C ILE A 123 -22.04 -10.69 2.97
N LEU A 124 -21.71 -10.10 1.81
CA LEU A 124 -20.73 -10.66 0.88
C LEU A 124 -19.37 -10.83 1.55
N MET A 125 -18.89 -9.82 2.29
CA MET A 125 -17.65 -9.92 3.07
C MET A 125 -17.68 -11.05 4.11
N ALA A 126 -18.80 -11.26 4.82
CA ALA A 126 -18.91 -12.38 5.75
C ALA A 126 -18.95 -13.74 5.03
N LEU A 127 -19.50 -13.79 3.81
CA LEU A 127 -19.54 -15.00 2.98
C LEU A 127 -18.17 -15.39 2.43
N THR A 128 -17.32 -14.43 2.03
CA THR A 128 -15.94 -14.73 1.57
C THR A 128 -15.16 -15.49 2.65
N GLU A 129 -15.38 -15.15 3.92
CA GLU A 129 -14.76 -15.84 5.05
C GLU A 129 -15.44 -17.16 5.36
N LYS A 130 -16.77 -17.22 5.46
CA LYS A 130 -17.46 -18.41 5.99
C LYS A 130 -17.64 -19.52 4.96
N ALA A 131 -17.97 -19.18 3.72
CA ALA A 131 -18.33 -20.12 2.67
C ALA A 131 -17.80 -19.69 1.29
N PRO A 132 -16.46 -19.54 1.14
CA PRO A 132 -15.86 -19.03 -0.10
C PRO A 132 -16.22 -19.86 -1.34
N GLU A 133 -16.20 -21.19 -1.25
CA GLU A 133 -16.54 -22.08 -2.38
C GLU A 133 -17.98 -21.87 -2.87
N ARG A 134 -18.96 -21.91 -1.96
CA ARG A 134 -20.37 -21.65 -2.29
C ARG A 134 -20.60 -20.25 -2.84
N MET A 135 -19.80 -19.28 -2.39
CA MET A 135 -19.86 -17.91 -2.89
C MET A 135 -19.39 -17.83 -4.35
N LEU A 136 -18.26 -18.49 -4.66
CA LEU A 136 -17.74 -18.61 -6.01
C LEU A 136 -18.74 -19.31 -6.94
N GLU A 137 -19.32 -20.43 -6.52
CA GLU A 137 -20.33 -21.16 -7.30
C GLU A 137 -21.58 -20.33 -7.58
N ARG A 138 -22.05 -19.57 -6.58
CA ARG A 138 -23.31 -18.85 -6.68
C ARG A 138 -23.20 -17.58 -7.52
N PHE A 139 -22.16 -16.78 -7.32
CA PHE A 139 -22.12 -15.41 -7.85
C PHE A 139 -21.24 -15.27 -9.09
N PHE A 140 -20.34 -16.22 -9.39
CA PHE A 140 -19.43 -16.09 -10.53
C PHE A 140 -20.15 -15.92 -11.87
N SER A 141 -21.21 -16.70 -12.13
CA SER A 141 -21.95 -16.61 -13.40
C SER A 141 -22.76 -15.32 -13.53
N GLU A 142 -23.27 -14.78 -12.43
CA GLU A 142 -24.08 -13.55 -12.43
C GLU A 142 -23.23 -12.30 -12.68
N ASP A 143 -21.97 -12.30 -12.25
CA ASP A 143 -21.09 -11.13 -12.23
C ASP A 143 -20.21 -10.96 -13.48
N LEU A 144 -20.10 -11.98 -14.34
CA LEU A 144 -19.36 -11.84 -15.60
C LEU A 144 -20.07 -10.93 -16.63
N GLU A 145 -21.36 -10.68 -16.46
CA GLU A 145 -22.17 -9.92 -17.42
C GLU A 145 -22.38 -8.44 -17.04
N ARG A 146 -22.04 -8.05 -15.80
CA ARG A 146 -22.19 -6.68 -15.32
C ARG A 146 -20.91 -6.24 -14.60
N PRO A 147 -20.36 -5.04 -14.89
CA PRO A 147 -19.27 -4.49 -14.10
C PRO A 147 -19.79 -4.18 -12.69
N SER A 148 -19.68 -5.15 -11.79
CA SER A 148 -20.11 -5.06 -10.39
C SER A 148 -18.88 -5.01 -9.48
N ASN A 149 -19.03 -4.40 -8.31
CA ASN A 149 -18.06 -4.45 -7.22
C ASN A 149 -17.87 -5.87 -6.63
N LYS A 150 -18.70 -6.82 -7.04
CA LYS A 150 -18.72 -8.18 -6.49
C LYS A 150 -17.53 -9.03 -6.90
N LEU A 151 -16.92 -8.73 -8.04
CA LEU A 151 -15.71 -9.41 -8.48
C LEU A 151 -14.56 -9.30 -7.46
N ASN A 152 -14.45 -8.17 -6.74
CA ASN A 152 -13.47 -8.04 -5.66
C ASN A 152 -13.76 -9.02 -4.52
N PHE A 153 -15.03 -9.24 -4.18
CA PHE A 153 -15.40 -10.26 -3.19
C PHE A 153 -15.17 -11.68 -3.72
N LEU A 154 -15.32 -11.94 -5.02
CA LEU A 154 -14.99 -13.24 -5.61
C LEU A 154 -13.49 -13.52 -5.57
N ALA A 155 -12.65 -12.52 -5.88
CA ALA A 155 -11.20 -12.63 -5.72
C ALA A 155 -10.81 -12.88 -4.25
N GLU A 156 -11.45 -12.20 -3.31
CA GLU A 156 -11.27 -12.44 -1.87
C GLU A 156 -11.76 -13.84 -1.45
N ALA A 157 -12.89 -14.32 -1.97
CA ALA A 157 -13.38 -15.67 -1.73
C ALA A 157 -12.41 -16.73 -2.26
N LEU A 158 -11.85 -16.53 -3.46
CA LEU A 158 -10.84 -17.42 -4.04
C LEU A 158 -9.55 -17.41 -3.22
N SER A 159 -9.11 -16.24 -2.78
CA SER A 159 -7.99 -16.05 -1.86
C SER A 159 -8.19 -16.82 -0.54
N ASN A 160 -9.38 -16.71 0.08
CA ASN A 160 -9.74 -17.42 1.31
C ASN A 160 -9.90 -18.93 1.10
N LEU A 161 -10.38 -19.36 -0.07
CA LEU A 161 -10.39 -20.79 -0.44
C LEU A 161 -8.96 -21.31 -0.57
N ALA A 162 -8.07 -20.56 -1.23
CA ALA A 162 -6.68 -20.93 -1.43
C ALA A 162 -5.88 -21.00 -0.12
N ASP A 163 -6.20 -20.15 0.87
CA ASP A 163 -5.62 -20.26 2.22
C ASP A 163 -6.02 -21.57 2.93
N ARG A 164 -7.17 -22.15 2.60
CA ARG A 164 -7.66 -23.43 3.17
C ARG A 164 -7.17 -24.64 2.39
N ASP A 165 -7.30 -24.57 1.08
CA ASP A 165 -6.97 -25.63 0.14
C ASP A 165 -6.61 -24.99 -1.22
N LEU A 166 -5.31 -24.80 -1.41
CA LEU A 166 -4.75 -24.22 -2.62
C LEU A 166 -5.07 -25.04 -3.87
N THR A 167 -5.14 -26.38 -3.75
CA THR A 167 -5.45 -27.26 -4.88
C THR A 167 -6.89 -27.09 -5.32
N THR A 168 -7.83 -27.04 -4.38
CA THR A 168 -9.25 -26.83 -4.69
C THR A 168 -9.51 -25.46 -5.32
N ALA A 169 -8.88 -24.40 -4.80
CA ALA A 169 -8.95 -23.06 -5.39
C ALA A 169 -8.39 -23.02 -6.83
N GLY A 170 -7.23 -23.64 -7.06
CA GLY A 170 -6.62 -23.74 -8.38
C GLY A 170 -7.51 -24.49 -9.37
N ASN A 171 -8.01 -25.66 -8.99
CA ASN A 171 -8.90 -26.47 -9.81
C ASN A 171 -10.20 -25.73 -10.16
N TRP A 172 -10.77 -24.98 -9.22
CA TRP A 172 -11.97 -24.19 -9.48
C TRP A 172 -11.70 -23.14 -10.57
N LEU A 173 -10.61 -22.38 -10.47
CA LEU A 173 -10.28 -21.35 -11.46
C LEU A 173 -9.98 -21.97 -12.83
N ASP A 174 -9.23 -23.07 -12.86
CA ASP A 174 -8.89 -23.78 -14.09
C ASP A 174 -10.13 -24.35 -14.79
N GLN A 175 -11.15 -24.80 -14.04
CA GLN A 175 -12.44 -25.20 -14.60
C GLN A 175 -13.16 -24.03 -15.28
N GLN A 176 -13.16 -22.83 -14.67
CA GLN A 176 -13.78 -21.65 -15.27
C GLN A 176 -13.04 -21.21 -16.55
N ILE A 177 -11.71 -21.29 -16.55
CA ILE A 177 -10.89 -21.05 -17.74
C ILE A 177 -11.23 -22.05 -18.85
N ALA A 178 -11.27 -23.35 -18.52
CA ALA A 178 -11.60 -24.40 -19.49
C ALA A 178 -13.03 -24.31 -20.04
N ALA A 179 -13.96 -23.79 -19.25
CA ALA A 179 -15.34 -23.52 -19.66
C ALA A 179 -15.48 -22.27 -20.56
N GLY A 180 -14.39 -21.54 -20.81
CA GLY A 180 -14.39 -20.33 -21.63
C GLY A 180 -15.04 -19.11 -20.95
N ALA A 181 -15.12 -19.11 -19.60
CA ALA A 181 -15.74 -18.02 -18.84
C ALA A 181 -15.06 -16.65 -19.07
N PHE A 182 -13.80 -16.67 -19.53
CA PHE A 182 -12.98 -15.49 -19.79
C PHE A 182 -12.74 -15.21 -21.28
N ASP A 183 -13.37 -15.97 -22.19
CA ASP A 183 -13.08 -15.92 -23.62
C ASP A 183 -13.63 -14.69 -24.34
N ARG A 184 -14.45 -13.87 -23.66
CA ARG A 184 -14.93 -12.59 -24.20
C ARG A 184 -13.74 -11.61 -24.24
N PRO A 185 -13.09 -11.38 -25.39
CA PRO A 185 -11.93 -10.52 -25.44
C PRO A 185 -12.41 -9.08 -25.44
N THR A 186 -11.81 -8.23 -24.62
CA THR A 186 -11.81 -6.80 -24.91
C THR A 186 -11.01 -6.53 -26.20
N LEU A 187 -11.15 -5.35 -26.79
CA LEU A 187 -10.46 -5.00 -28.04
C LEU A 187 -8.92 -5.11 -27.96
N ASP A 188 -8.37 -5.08 -26.75
CA ASP A 188 -6.94 -5.24 -26.46
C ASP A 188 -6.53 -6.69 -26.13
N GLY A 189 -7.44 -7.65 -26.20
CA GLY A 189 -7.19 -9.07 -25.91
C GLY A 189 -7.01 -9.38 -24.41
N THR A 190 -7.29 -8.43 -23.53
CA THR A 190 -7.18 -8.63 -22.09
C THR A 190 -8.50 -9.08 -21.46
N ASN A 191 -8.42 -9.59 -20.24
CA ASN A 191 -9.60 -9.86 -19.42
C ASN A 191 -9.27 -9.47 -17.97
N SER A 192 -9.80 -8.34 -17.52
CA SER A 192 -9.57 -7.81 -16.17
C SER A 192 -10.05 -8.78 -15.10
N ASN A 193 -11.14 -9.51 -15.36
CA ASN A 193 -11.74 -10.41 -14.39
C ASN A 193 -10.86 -11.64 -14.18
N ARG A 194 -10.35 -12.21 -15.28
CA ARG A 194 -9.34 -13.26 -15.21
C ARG A 194 -8.10 -12.77 -14.47
N SER A 195 -7.59 -11.60 -14.83
CA SER A 195 -6.38 -11.04 -14.23
C SER A 195 -6.51 -10.87 -12.71
N LEU A 196 -7.68 -10.46 -12.21
CA LEU A 196 -7.93 -10.30 -10.78
C LEU A 196 -8.02 -11.66 -10.03
N LEU A 197 -8.66 -12.66 -10.62
CA LEU A 197 -8.75 -13.99 -10.00
C LEU A 197 -7.41 -14.73 -10.03
N GLU A 198 -6.69 -14.65 -11.16
CA GLU A 198 -5.34 -15.19 -11.28
C GLU A 198 -4.38 -14.52 -10.29
N SER A 199 -4.44 -13.19 -10.13
CA SER A 199 -3.59 -12.47 -9.17
C SER A 199 -3.89 -12.85 -7.73
N ALA A 200 -5.17 -12.99 -7.36
CA ALA A 200 -5.59 -13.45 -6.04
C ALA A 200 -5.01 -14.84 -5.71
N LEU A 201 -5.10 -15.79 -6.65
CA LEU A 201 -4.55 -17.12 -6.47
C LEU A 201 -3.01 -17.12 -6.47
N LEU A 202 -2.37 -16.43 -7.40
CA LEU A 202 -0.90 -16.33 -7.49
C LEU A 202 -0.31 -15.74 -6.21
N SER A 203 -0.98 -14.76 -5.57
CA SER A 203 -0.55 -14.15 -4.30
C SER A 203 -0.43 -15.18 -3.17
N LYS A 204 -1.21 -16.26 -3.24
CA LYS A 204 -1.16 -17.37 -2.30
C LYS A 204 -0.10 -18.40 -2.69
N ILE A 205 -0.07 -18.79 -3.97
CA ILE A 205 0.90 -19.77 -4.49
C ILE A 205 2.33 -19.32 -4.20
N ILE A 206 2.66 -18.05 -4.48
CA ILE A 206 4.04 -17.53 -4.37
C ILE A 206 4.61 -17.59 -2.94
N ARG A 207 3.74 -17.70 -1.92
CA ARG A 207 4.14 -17.84 -0.52
C ARG A 207 4.68 -19.23 -0.22
N THR A 208 4.16 -20.26 -0.87
CA THR A 208 4.45 -21.67 -0.57
C THR A 208 5.27 -22.35 -1.66
N ASP A 209 5.04 -21.99 -2.93
CA ASP A 209 5.68 -22.59 -4.09
C ASP A 209 5.91 -21.53 -5.19
N PRO A 210 7.07 -20.83 -5.17
CA PRO A 210 7.41 -19.82 -6.18
C PRO A 210 7.52 -20.39 -7.60
N GLN A 211 7.90 -21.66 -7.74
CA GLN A 211 8.03 -22.30 -9.05
C GLN A 211 6.65 -22.56 -9.67
N ALA A 212 5.69 -23.03 -8.87
CA ALA A 212 4.30 -23.15 -9.31
C ALA A 212 3.69 -21.78 -9.67
N ALA A 213 4.01 -20.71 -8.91
CA ALA A 213 3.57 -19.36 -9.25
C ALA A 213 4.13 -18.90 -10.60
N ALA A 214 5.43 -19.13 -10.85
CA ALA A 214 6.06 -18.82 -12.13
C ALA A 214 5.44 -19.60 -13.29
N ALA A 215 5.27 -20.92 -13.14
CA ALA A 215 4.66 -21.77 -14.15
C ALA A 215 3.21 -21.34 -14.46
N ARG A 216 2.44 -20.96 -13.44
CA ARG A 216 1.08 -20.46 -13.63
C ARG A 216 1.06 -19.12 -14.36
N LEU A 217 1.92 -18.17 -13.99
CA LEU A 217 2.03 -16.89 -14.67
C LEU A 217 2.45 -17.05 -16.15
N GLU A 218 3.33 -18.02 -16.46
CA GLU A 218 3.72 -18.34 -17.83
C GLU A 218 2.55 -18.86 -18.68
N ASN A 219 1.62 -19.61 -18.08
CA ASN A 219 0.42 -20.12 -18.74
C ASN A 219 -0.67 -19.05 -18.98
N ILE A 220 -0.52 -17.85 -18.41
CA ILE A 220 -1.40 -16.72 -18.72
C ILE A 220 -1.00 -16.15 -20.10
N PRO A 221 -1.98 -15.76 -20.96
CA PRO A 221 -1.68 -15.10 -22.22
C PRO A 221 -0.73 -13.92 -22.04
N GLU A 222 0.27 -13.79 -22.92
CA GLU A 222 1.36 -12.80 -22.78
C GLU A 222 0.83 -11.37 -22.56
N GLN A 223 -0.23 -10.96 -23.27
CA GLN A 223 -0.83 -9.63 -23.12
C GLN A 223 -1.42 -9.36 -21.72
N GLN A 224 -1.75 -10.40 -20.95
CA GLN A 224 -2.38 -10.31 -19.63
C GLN A 224 -1.39 -10.51 -18.47
N ARG A 225 -0.19 -11.05 -18.74
CA ARG A 225 0.80 -11.40 -17.69
C ARG A 225 1.19 -10.19 -16.86
N THR A 226 1.56 -9.08 -17.50
CA THR A 226 1.99 -7.86 -16.81
C THR A 226 0.88 -7.29 -15.93
N ALA A 227 -0.35 -7.19 -16.44
CA ALA A 227 -1.48 -6.68 -15.67
C ALA A 227 -1.80 -7.59 -14.47
N THR A 228 -1.80 -8.90 -14.67
CA THR A 228 -2.00 -9.89 -13.61
C THR A 228 -0.92 -9.81 -12.54
N PHE A 229 0.35 -9.74 -12.96
CA PHE A 229 1.49 -9.60 -12.07
C PHE A 229 1.36 -8.35 -11.18
N TRP A 230 1.03 -7.20 -11.77
CA TRP A 230 0.89 -5.96 -11.01
C TRP A 230 -0.33 -5.94 -10.11
N SER A 231 -1.43 -6.60 -10.51
CA SER A 231 -2.59 -6.77 -9.64
C SER A 231 -2.28 -7.57 -8.38
N MET A 232 -1.24 -8.41 -8.39
CA MET A 232 -0.82 -9.18 -7.22
C MET A 232 -0.08 -8.32 -6.19
N SER A 233 0.52 -7.19 -6.62
CA SER A 233 1.46 -6.41 -5.82
C SER A 233 0.86 -5.74 -4.57
N SER A 234 -0.47 -5.54 -4.52
CA SER A 234 -1.15 -4.95 -3.36
C SER A 234 -1.17 -5.86 -2.13
N ASP A 235 -1.14 -7.17 -2.34
CA ASP A 235 -1.47 -8.17 -1.32
C ASP A 235 -0.30 -9.12 -1.02
N ILE A 236 0.92 -8.76 -1.44
CA ILE A 236 2.13 -9.55 -1.15
C ILE A 236 2.52 -9.37 0.32
N PRO A 237 2.46 -10.41 1.16
CA PRO A 237 2.95 -10.33 2.53
C PRO A 237 4.48 -10.23 2.56
N ASP A 238 5.03 -9.68 3.64
CA ASP A 238 6.49 -9.51 3.81
C ASP A 238 7.27 -10.81 3.56
N ALA A 239 6.75 -11.94 4.03
CA ALA A 239 7.36 -13.26 3.87
C ALA A 239 7.50 -13.72 2.41
N ALA A 240 6.74 -13.14 1.47
CA ALA A 240 6.78 -13.49 0.05
C ALA A 240 7.41 -12.41 -0.85
N LYS A 241 7.86 -11.29 -0.29
CA LYS A 241 8.47 -10.19 -1.07
C LYS A 241 9.67 -10.64 -1.89
N LEU A 242 10.54 -11.48 -1.33
CA LEU A 242 11.71 -11.99 -2.05
C LEU A 242 11.30 -12.82 -3.27
N ASN A 243 10.35 -13.74 -3.10
CA ASN A 243 9.83 -14.55 -4.20
C ASN A 243 9.13 -13.67 -5.26
N PHE A 244 8.44 -12.62 -4.83
CA PHE A 244 7.80 -11.66 -5.74
C PHE A 244 8.81 -10.87 -6.58
N VAL A 245 9.92 -10.43 -5.97
CA VAL A 245 11.02 -9.75 -6.69
C VAL A 245 11.66 -10.69 -7.71
N GLU A 246 11.92 -11.95 -7.36
CA GLU A 246 12.47 -12.93 -8.31
C GLU A 246 11.51 -13.18 -9.49
N LEU A 247 10.22 -13.29 -9.20
CA LEU A 247 9.20 -13.41 -10.24
C LEU A 247 9.18 -12.16 -11.15
N ALA A 248 9.34 -10.97 -10.58
CA ALA A 248 9.46 -9.73 -11.34
C ALA A 248 10.65 -9.76 -12.29
N ARG A 249 11.82 -10.23 -11.83
CA ARG A 249 13.04 -10.34 -12.65
C ARG A 249 12.86 -11.30 -13.81
N GLN A 250 12.04 -12.34 -13.65
CA GLN A 250 11.77 -13.32 -14.69
C GLN A 250 10.76 -12.82 -15.75
N PHE A 251 9.70 -12.12 -15.34
CA PHE A 251 8.56 -11.82 -16.22
C PHE A 251 8.41 -10.35 -16.61
N LEU A 252 9.10 -9.43 -15.94
CA LEU A 252 9.11 -8.02 -16.31
C LEU A 252 10.42 -7.64 -17.00
N PRO A 253 10.40 -6.67 -17.92
CA PRO A 253 11.63 -6.15 -18.48
C PRO A 253 12.51 -5.57 -17.37
N ALA A 254 13.79 -5.92 -17.41
CA ALA A 254 14.79 -5.25 -16.60
C ALA A 254 14.98 -3.81 -17.11
N LEU A 255 15.22 -2.89 -16.19
CA LEU A 255 15.62 -1.55 -16.58
C LEU A 255 17.08 -1.61 -17.08
N GLU A 256 17.31 -1.36 -18.37
CA GLU A 256 18.67 -1.37 -18.93
C GLU A 256 19.46 -0.08 -18.59
N SER A 257 18.77 1.02 -18.28
CA SER A 257 19.37 2.26 -17.76
C SER A 257 18.29 3.17 -17.15
N VAL A 258 18.60 3.90 -16.08
CA VAL A 258 17.75 5.00 -15.60
C VAL A 258 18.01 6.19 -16.53
N SER A 259 17.07 6.53 -17.44
CA SER A 259 17.24 7.72 -18.32
C SER A 259 17.12 9.02 -17.51
N ALA A 260 17.36 10.15 -18.19
CA ALA A 260 17.10 11.49 -17.71
C ALA A 260 15.60 11.81 -17.42
N ASP A 261 14.67 10.90 -17.74
CA ASP A 261 13.26 10.98 -17.31
C ASP A 261 12.92 9.81 -16.37
N PRO A 262 13.17 9.97 -15.04
CA PRO A 262 12.97 8.92 -14.05
C PRO A 262 11.51 8.49 -13.89
N GLY A 263 10.54 9.33 -14.29
CA GLY A 263 9.12 9.07 -14.02
C GLY A 263 8.46 8.07 -14.96
N GLN A 264 8.97 7.93 -16.19
CA GLN A 264 8.35 7.10 -17.23
C GLN A 264 8.98 5.71 -17.40
N ARG A 265 10.30 5.54 -17.16
CA ARG A 265 10.98 4.25 -17.43
C ARG A 265 10.92 3.24 -16.29
N LEU A 266 10.70 3.68 -15.06
CA LEU A 266 10.59 2.77 -13.92
C LEU A 266 9.30 1.96 -14.00
N LYS A 267 8.19 2.59 -14.38
CA LYS A 267 6.86 1.96 -14.36
C LYS A 267 6.85 0.64 -15.13
N ASN A 268 6.42 -0.41 -14.45
CA ASN A 268 6.27 -1.76 -15.01
C ASN A 268 7.59 -2.52 -15.28
N SER A 269 8.69 -2.12 -14.65
CA SER A 269 9.96 -2.88 -14.66
C SER A 269 10.15 -3.70 -13.39
N SER A 270 11.04 -4.69 -13.44
CA SER A 270 11.48 -5.42 -12.23
C SER A 270 12.10 -4.48 -11.18
N THR A 271 12.76 -3.42 -11.64
CA THR A 271 13.34 -2.38 -10.78
C THR A 271 12.28 -1.60 -10.00
N ASP A 272 11.13 -1.28 -10.62
CA ASP A 272 10.00 -0.63 -9.92
C ASP A 272 9.43 -1.54 -8.84
N VAL A 273 9.34 -2.85 -9.08
CA VAL A 273 8.94 -3.83 -8.04
C VAL A 273 9.88 -3.77 -6.84
N VAL A 274 11.20 -3.81 -7.08
CA VAL A 274 12.20 -3.71 -6.01
C VAL A 274 12.00 -2.45 -5.17
N THR A 275 11.80 -1.30 -5.82
CA THR A 275 11.62 -0.03 -5.11
C THR A 275 10.29 0.07 -4.35
N ARG A 276 9.19 -0.50 -4.86
CA ARG A 276 7.89 -0.48 -4.19
C ARG A 276 7.81 -1.41 -2.98
N MET A 277 8.55 -2.52 -3.02
CA MET A 277 8.57 -3.51 -1.96
C MET A 277 9.52 -3.16 -0.82
N MET A 278 10.38 -2.17 -1.03
CA MET A 278 11.35 -1.70 -0.06
C MET A 278 10.66 -1.23 1.23
N PRO A 279 11.09 -1.73 2.40
CA PRO A 279 10.57 -1.29 3.69
C PRO A 279 11.10 0.10 4.07
N GLY A 280 10.50 0.66 5.11
CA GLY A 280 11.00 1.88 5.75
C GLY A 280 10.31 3.16 5.26
N SER A 281 9.64 3.85 6.17
CA SER A 281 9.27 5.24 5.94
C SER A 281 10.55 6.08 6.00
N PRO A 282 10.82 6.97 5.01
CA PRO A 282 11.94 7.89 5.07
C PRO A 282 11.93 8.75 6.32
N SER A 283 10.77 8.91 6.97
CA SER A 283 10.55 9.81 8.10
C SER A 283 11.16 9.37 9.43
N ALA A 284 11.68 8.12 9.57
CA ALA A 284 12.11 7.56 10.85
C ALA A 284 13.35 6.61 10.79
N GLY A 285 14.33 6.88 9.91
CA GLY A 285 15.57 6.08 9.91
C GLY A 285 15.48 4.74 9.15
N GLY A 286 14.55 4.62 8.19
CA GLY A 286 14.38 3.44 7.35
C GLY A 286 15.52 3.11 6.38
N TYR A 287 16.68 3.77 6.49
CA TYR A 287 17.86 3.49 5.65
C TYR A 287 18.47 2.12 5.96
N ASP A 288 18.56 1.74 7.22
CA ASP A 288 19.09 0.43 7.62
C ASP A 288 18.17 -0.71 7.16
N GLU A 289 16.85 -0.52 7.28
CA GLU A 289 15.85 -1.46 6.78
C GLU A 289 15.91 -1.58 5.25
N ALA A 290 16.03 -0.45 4.54
CA ALA A 290 16.20 -0.43 3.09
C ALA A 290 17.48 -1.16 2.66
N SER A 291 18.61 -0.90 3.32
CA SER A 291 19.87 -1.60 3.04
C SER A 291 19.77 -3.10 3.30
N ALA A 292 19.22 -3.51 4.45
CA ALA A 292 19.04 -4.92 4.77
C ALA A 292 18.15 -5.62 3.74
N TYR A 293 17.08 -4.96 3.30
CA TYR A 293 16.22 -5.47 2.23
C TYR A 293 16.95 -5.61 0.90
N LEU A 294 17.66 -4.58 0.45
CA LEU A 294 18.42 -4.60 -0.82
C LEU A 294 19.51 -5.70 -0.80
N ASP A 295 20.15 -5.93 0.35
CA ASP A 295 21.10 -7.01 0.52
C ASP A 295 20.41 -8.39 0.50
N GLN A 296 19.27 -8.53 1.17
CA GLN A 296 18.49 -9.77 1.21
C GLN A 296 18.05 -10.22 -0.19
N ILE A 297 17.59 -9.29 -1.05
CA ILE A 297 17.18 -9.62 -2.42
C ILE A 297 18.36 -9.66 -3.41
N SER A 298 19.60 -9.52 -2.93
CA SER A 298 20.80 -9.42 -3.76
C SER A 298 20.63 -8.37 -4.87
N ALA A 299 20.19 -7.17 -4.51
CA ALA A 299 19.88 -6.11 -5.47
C ALA A 299 21.10 -5.78 -6.35
N SER A 300 20.87 -5.76 -7.66
CA SER A 300 21.83 -5.34 -8.68
C SER A 300 22.19 -3.86 -8.53
N PRO A 301 23.31 -3.39 -9.13
CA PRO A 301 23.68 -1.98 -9.08
C PRO A 301 22.58 -1.04 -9.58
N ILE A 302 21.87 -1.42 -10.65
CA ILE A 302 20.77 -0.63 -11.21
C ILE A 302 19.58 -0.57 -10.24
N GLU A 303 19.25 -1.69 -9.58
CA GLU A 303 18.19 -1.73 -8.57
C GLU A 303 18.54 -0.88 -7.34
N ARG A 304 19.80 -0.89 -6.89
CA ARG A 304 20.27 -0.05 -5.78
C ARG A 304 20.22 1.43 -6.12
N GLU A 305 20.64 1.81 -7.33
CA GLU A 305 20.52 3.19 -7.82
C GLU A 305 19.06 3.66 -7.85
N ALA A 306 18.16 2.84 -8.38
CA ALA A 306 16.73 3.16 -8.39
C ALA A 306 16.15 3.27 -6.97
N ALA A 307 16.59 2.42 -6.04
CA ALA A 307 16.20 2.49 -4.64
C ALA A 307 16.66 3.80 -3.98
N VAL A 308 17.87 4.27 -4.29
CA VAL A 308 18.37 5.58 -3.82
C VAL A 308 17.46 6.71 -4.29
N GLN A 309 17.07 6.70 -5.57
CA GLN A 309 16.17 7.71 -6.12
C GLN A 309 14.77 7.65 -5.50
N ALA A 310 14.21 6.44 -5.34
CA ALA A 310 12.92 6.23 -4.72
C ALA A 310 12.91 6.71 -3.25
N MET A 311 13.96 6.40 -2.48
CA MET A 311 14.13 6.90 -1.12
C MET A 311 14.25 8.42 -1.06
N GLY A 312 15.01 9.01 -1.99
CA GLY A 312 15.10 10.47 -2.14
C GLY A 312 13.72 11.09 -2.36
N GLN A 313 12.93 10.55 -3.29
CA GLN A 313 11.58 11.02 -3.60
C GLN A 313 10.59 10.84 -2.44
N ALA A 314 10.56 9.67 -1.83
CA ALA A 314 9.69 9.39 -0.69
C ALA A 314 10.03 10.33 0.48
N ARG A 315 11.32 10.69 0.64
CA ARG A 315 11.75 11.69 1.61
C ARG A 315 11.17 13.07 1.28
N LEU A 316 11.11 13.50 0.01
CA LEU A 316 10.41 14.74 -0.39
C LEU A 316 8.97 14.76 0.10
N VAL A 317 8.23 13.66 -0.11
CA VAL A 317 6.82 13.54 0.31
C VAL A 317 6.72 13.67 1.82
N ALA A 318 7.56 12.96 2.58
CA ALA A 318 7.60 13.07 4.03
C ALA A 318 7.92 14.51 4.49
N LEU A 319 8.80 15.21 3.79
CA LEU A 319 9.23 16.57 4.13
C LEU A 319 8.17 17.61 3.78
N ALA A 320 7.40 17.41 2.71
CA ALA A 320 6.22 18.21 2.40
C ALA A 320 5.22 18.26 3.55
N THR A 321 5.10 17.15 4.29
CA THR A 321 4.21 17.09 5.45
C THR A 321 4.80 17.73 6.71
N LYS A 322 6.13 17.89 6.82
CA LYS A 322 6.83 18.38 8.03
C LYS A 322 7.43 19.79 7.90
N GLN A 323 7.38 20.42 6.72
CA GLN A 323 7.81 21.80 6.42
C GLN A 323 9.26 22.19 6.83
N SER A 324 10.15 21.24 7.11
CA SER A 324 11.57 21.58 7.32
C SER A 324 12.48 20.41 6.99
N ILE A 325 13.58 20.74 6.33
CA ILE A 325 14.66 19.82 5.95
C ILE A 325 15.92 20.42 6.52
N SER A 326 16.60 19.67 7.38
CA SER A 326 17.91 20.07 7.86
C SER A 326 19.02 19.53 6.94
N ALA A 327 20.14 20.24 6.88
CA ALA A 327 21.35 19.72 6.22
C ALA A 327 21.75 18.34 6.77
N THR A 328 21.56 18.12 8.09
CA THR A 328 21.79 16.83 8.75
C THR A 328 20.99 15.68 8.15
N GLU A 329 19.73 15.92 7.77
CA GLU A 329 18.90 14.89 7.14
C GLU A 329 19.34 14.57 5.72
N LEU A 330 19.81 15.59 4.99
CA LEU A 330 20.36 15.40 3.64
C LEU A 330 21.73 14.73 3.69
N ASP A 331 22.55 15.02 4.70
CA ASP A 331 23.81 14.31 4.96
C ASP A 331 23.57 12.84 5.28
N ALA A 332 22.55 12.53 6.08
CA ALA A 332 22.16 11.15 6.37
C ALA A 332 21.73 10.41 5.09
N PHE A 333 20.90 11.05 4.25
CA PHE A 333 20.55 10.51 2.93
C PHE A 333 21.79 10.27 2.06
N ARG A 334 22.67 11.26 1.91
CA ARG A 334 23.88 11.17 1.10
C ARG A 334 24.82 10.07 1.59
N CYS A 335 25.00 9.97 2.90
CA CYS A 335 25.83 8.94 3.52
C CYS A 335 25.31 7.55 3.18
N TRP A 336 24.00 7.31 3.36
CA TRP A 336 23.37 6.06 2.98
C TRP A 336 23.44 5.81 1.46
N ALA A 337 23.09 6.80 0.64
CA ALA A 337 23.13 6.69 -0.82
C ALA A 337 24.52 6.32 -1.34
N ALA A 338 25.60 6.87 -0.74
CA ALA A 338 26.97 6.52 -1.09
C ALA A 338 27.32 5.05 -0.81
N THR A 339 26.64 4.38 0.14
CA THR A 339 26.82 2.95 0.39
C THR A 339 26.09 2.07 -0.63
N GLN A 340 25.01 2.58 -1.21
CA GLN A 340 24.15 1.81 -2.12
C GLN A 340 24.53 2.02 -3.59
N SER A 341 24.86 3.26 -3.96
CA SER A 341 25.20 3.66 -5.31
C SER A 341 26.23 4.81 -5.28
N PRO A 342 27.52 4.50 -5.01
CA PRO A 342 28.56 5.52 -4.82
C PRO A 342 28.75 6.41 -6.06
N GLU A 343 28.56 5.86 -7.26
CA GLU A 343 28.75 6.59 -8.52
C GLU A 343 27.61 7.58 -8.80
N SER A 344 26.43 7.41 -8.18
CA SER A 344 25.26 8.25 -8.43
C SER A 344 24.92 9.25 -7.33
N VAL A 345 25.59 9.18 -6.17
CA VAL A 345 25.20 9.97 -4.99
C VAL A 345 25.07 11.47 -5.26
N ASP A 346 26.01 12.04 -6.03
CA ASP A 346 26.03 13.46 -6.34
C ASP A 346 24.93 13.86 -7.33
N ARG A 347 24.73 13.03 -8.36
CA ARG A 347 23.63 13.17 -9.32
C ARG A 347 22.28 13.11 -8.61
N ASP A 348 22.08 12.09 -7.76
CA ASP A 348 20.81 11.86 -7.07
C ASP A 348 20.55 12.91 -5.97
N THR A 349 21.61 13.45 -5.36
CA THR A 349 21.49 14.63 -4.47
C THR A 349 20.99 15.85 -5.23
N GLY A 350 21.59 16.16 -6.38
CA GLY A 350 21.16 17.28 -7.22
C GLY A 350 19.69 17.16 -7.60
N ARG A 351 19.25 15.97 -8.05
CA ARG A 351 17.85 15.69 -8.39
C ARG A 351 16.92 15.86 -7.19
N THR A 352 17.29 15.29 -6.04
CA THR A 352 16.50 15.39 -4.81
C THR A 352 16.31 16.85 -4.40
N LEU A 353 17.39 17.65 -4.40
CA LEU A 353 17.33 19.09 -4.10
C LEU A 353 16.46 19.87 -5.09
N ALA A 354 16.51 19.53 -6.38
CA ALA A 354 15.66 20.19 -7.37
C ALA A 354 14.18 19.90 -7.14
N SER A 355 13.84 18.64 -6.86
CA SER A 355 12.46 18.26 -6.55
C SER A 355 11.96 18.91 -5.25
N LEU A 356 12.84 19.09 -4.25
CA LEU A 356 12.54 19.89 -3.06
C LEU A 356 12.23 21.34 -3.41
N ALA A 357 13.02 21.95 -4.30
CA ALA A 357 12.85 23.33 -4.74
C ALA A 357 11.51 23.57 -5.48
N VAL A 358 10.99 22.56 -6.19
CA VAL A 358 9.66 22.63 -6.83
C VAL A 358 8.54 22.62 -5.79
N SER A 359 8.70 21.86 -4.72
CA SER A 359 7.57 21.40 -3.92
C SER A 359 7.46 22.10 -2.57
N THR A 360 8.56 22.19 -1.82
CA THR A 360 8.52 22.36 -0.36
C THR A 360 9.60 23.27 0.18
N MET A 361 10.73 23.35 -0.49
CA MET A 361 11.87 24.18 -0.13
C MET A 361 11.94 25.39 -1.06
N LYS A 362 12.34 26.56 -0.53
CA LYS A 362 12.61 27.71 -1.40
C LYS A 362 13.77 27.37 -2.33
N TYR A 363 13.64 27.72 -3.60
CA TYR A 363 14.65 27.48 -4.61
C TYR A 363 16.04 28.01 -4.21
N GLU A 364 16.10 29.21 -3.62
CA GLU A 364 17.35 29.81 -3.13
C GLU A 364 18.03 28.94 -2.06
N ASP A 365 17.26 28.42 -1.10
CA ASP A 365 17.81 27.62 -0.01
C ASP A 365 18.27 26.24 -0.53
N ALA A 366 17.51 25.63 -1.43
CA ALA A 366 17.90 24.40 -2.10
C ALA A 366 19.17 24.60 -2.96
N GLY A 367 19.27 25.73 -3.65
CA GLY A 367 20.45 26.11 -4.44
C GLY A 367 21.69 26.35 -3.59
N LYS A 368 21.55 26.95 -2.39
CA LYS A 368 22.64 27.08 -1.42
C LYS A 368 23.15 25.71 -0.96
N LEU A 369 22.26 24.76 -0.70
CA LEU A 369 22.65 23.39 -0.37
C LEU A 369 23.34 22.69 -1.55
N ALA A 370 22.80 22.82 -2.76
CA ALA A 370 23.41 22.24 -3.96
C ALA A 370 24.85 22.75 -4.16
N LEU A 371 25.06 24.07 -4.03
CA LEU A 371 26.37 24.69 -4.11
C LEU A 371 27.29 24.27 -2.96
N HIS A 372 26.76 24.13 -1.73
CA HIS A 372 27.53 23.64 -0.59
C HIS A 372 28.09 22.24 -0.86
N TYR A 373 27.26 21.31 -1.35
CA TYR A 373 27.71 19.95 -1.64
C TYR A 373 28.64 19.87 -2.85
N GLN A 374 28.40 20.69 -3.89
CA GLN A 374 29.31 20.76 -5.04
C GLN A 374 30.70 21.25 -4.61
N ASN A 375 30.80 22.28 -3.77
CA ASN A 375 32.08 22.75 -3.24
C ASN A 375 32.76 21.72 -2.33
N THR A 376 31.99 20.91 -1.62
CA THR A 376 32.52 19.90 -0.67
C THR A 376 33.05 18.67 -1.39
N THR A 377 32.38 18.23 -2.46
CA THR A 377 32.75 17.04 -3.23
C THR A 377 33.64 17.33 -4.44
N GLY A 378 33.61 18.57 -4.94
CA GLY A 378 34.20 18.95 -6.22
C GLY A 378 33.43 18.45 -7.44
N SER A 379 32.22 17.89 -7.25
CA SER A 379 31.44 17.26 -8.32
C SER A 379 30.40 18.20 -8.91
N ASP A 380 30.60 18.56 -10.18
CA ASP A 380 29.64 19.37 -10.94
C ASP A 380 28.29 18.65 -11.17
N GLU A 381 28.23 17.32 -10.98
CA GLU A 381 27.00 16.54 -11.16
C GLU A 381 25.85 17.01 -10.27
N ILE A 382 26.16 17.53 -9.07
CA ILE A 382 25.14 18.07 -8.17
C ILE A 382 24.45 19.27 -8.81
N LEU A 383 25.21 20.24 -9.30
CA LEU A 383 24.66 21.46 -9.90
C LEU A 383 24.02 21.17 -11.24
N VAL A 384 24.62 20.31 -12.08
CA VAL A 384 24.05 19.92 -13.36
C VAL A 384 22.67 19.31 -13.17
N ASN A 385 22.52 18.38 -12.23
CA ASN A 385 21.24 17.71 -12.00
C ASN A 385 20.25 18.55 -11.20
N PHE A 386 20.72 19.45 -10.33
CA PHE A 386 19.87 20.44 -9.68
C PHE A 386 19.23 21.39 -10.71
N LEU A 387 20.04 21.86 -11.67
CA LEU A 387 19.64 22.89 -12.63
C LEU A 387 18.90 22.37 -13.86
N SER A 388 18.96 21.06 -14.12
CA SER A 388 18.31 20.43 -15.29
C SER A 388 16.82 20.17 -15.09
N GLN A 389 16.26 20.53 -13.93
CA GLN A 389 14.85 20.29 -13.58
C GLN A 389 14.00 21.55 -13.77
N SER A 390 12.69 21.36 -13.90
CA SER A 390 11.72 22.44 -14.18
C SER A 390 11.72 23.58 -13.16
N ALA A 391 12.18 23.34 -11.92
CA ALA A 391 12.32 24.37 -10.89
C ALA A 391 13.17 25.55 -11.38
N SER A 392 14.24 25.27 -12.12
CA SER A 392 15.22 26.27 -12.54
C SER A 392 14.68 27.23 -13.59
N SER A 393 13.73 26.77 -14.42
CA SER A 393 13.05 27.62 -15.40
C SER A 393 12.20 28.71 -14.75
N ASN A 394 11.69 28.48 -13.54
CA ASN A 394 10.92 29.50 -12.80
C ASN A 394 11.83 30.52 -12.09
N HIS A 395 13.14 30.29 -12.07
CA HIS A 395 14.13 31.11 -11.35
C HIS A 395 15.39 31.38 -12.21
N PRO A 396 15.24 31.93 -13.43
CA PRO A 396 16.31 31.93 -14.44
C PRO A 396 17.56 32.70 -14.03
N GLU A 397 17.43 33.83 -13.33
CA GLU A 397 18.57 34.62 -12.86
C GLU A 397 19.40 33.85 -11.82
N GLN A 398 18.72 33.25 -10.85
CA GLN A 398 19.34 32.46 -9.77
C GLN A 398 19.94 31.17 -10.33
N ALA A 399 19.23 30.50 -11.24
CA ALA A 399 19.70 29.32 -11.94
C ALA A 399 20.95 29.62 -12.78
N SER A 400 20.98 30.73 -13.52
CA SER A 400 22.14 31.15 -14.31
C SER A 400 23.35 31.46 -13.42
N ALA A 401 23.15 32.16 -12.30
CA ALA A 401 24.21 32.45 -11.34
C ALA A 401 24.82 31.17 -10.73
N LEU A 402 24.01 30.13 -10.51
CA LEU A 402 24.48 28.81 -10.07
C LEU A 402 25.17 28.04 -11.20
N ALA A 403 24.67 28.11 -12.44
CA ALA A 403 25.27 27.46 -13.60
C ALA A 403 26.71 27.95 -13.85
N GLU A 404 27.00 29.23 -13.60
CA GLU A 404 28.35 29.79 -13.68
C GLU A 404 29.34 29.20 -12.67
N LYS A 405 28.87 28.42 -11.68
CA LYS A 405 29.71 27.70 -10.72
C LYS A 405 30.10 26.29 -11.18
N ILE A 406 29.54 25.82 -12.31
CA ILE A 406 29.94 24.56 -12.95
C ILE A 406 31.33 24.76 -13.58
N SER A 407 32.29 23.94 -13.19
CA SER A 407 33.68 24.04 -13.61
C SER A 407 33.88 23.59 -15.06
N ASP A 408 33.15 22.55 -15.49
CA ASP A 408 33.16 22.06 -16.87
C ASP A 408 32.42 23.01 -17.82
N PRO A 409 33.12 23.67 -18.78
CA PRO A 409 32.50 24.61 -19.70
C PRO A 409 31.45 23.99 -20.62
N GLN A 410 31.58 22.71 -20.98
CA GLN A 410 30.61 22.02 -21.84
C GLN A 410 29.31 21.78 -21.08
N LYS A 411 29.39 21.21 -19.87
CA LYS A 411 28.21 20.99 -19.00
C LYS A 411 27.54 22.30 -18.61
N ARG A 412 28.32 23.35 -18.28
CA ARG A 412 27.79 24.69 -18.01
C ARG A 412 26.97 25.22 -19.18
N ASN A 413 27.51 25.14 -20.40
CA ASN A 413 26.82 25.63 -21.59
C ASN A 413 25.54 24.84 -21.89
N GLU A 414 25.53 23.53 -21.63
CA GLU A 414 24.34 22.70 -21.76
C GLU A 414 23.25 23.12 -20.76
N VAL A 415 23.60 23.28 -19.49
CA VAL A 415 22.67 23.74 -18.43
C VAL A 415 22.13 25.15 -18.74
N LEU A 416 22.99 26.08 -19.15
CA LEU A 416 22.55 27.43 -19.54
C LEU A 416 21.58 27.41 -20.73
N ARG A 417 21.75 26.49 -21.69
CA ARG A 417 20.77 26.33 -22.78
C ARG A 417 19.43 25.83 -22.26
N LEU A 418 19.42 24.88 -21.32
CA LEU A 418 18.18 24.36 -20.72
C LEU A 418 17.43 25.45 -19.97
N ILE A 419 18.13 26.26 -19.18
CA ILE A 419 17.54 27.39 -18.44
C ILE A 419 16.87 28.40 -19.38
N ASN A 420 17.49 28.69 -20.52
CA ASN A 420 17.00 29.70 -21.49
C ASN A 420 15.95 29.18 -22.48
N ARG A 421 15.59 27.88 -22.44
CA ARG A 421 14.65 27.27 -23.40
C ARG A 421 13.19 27.37 -22.97
N HIS A 422 12.95 27.74 -21.72
CA HIS A 422 11.66 27.93 -21.07
C HIS A 422 11.52 29.40 -20.68
#